data_AF-A0A6J4WYD7-F1
#
_entry.id   AF-A0A6J4WYD7-F1
#
_cell.length_a   1.000
_cell.length_b   1.000
_cell.length_c   1.000
_cell.angle_alpha   90.00
_cell.angle_beta   90.00
_cell.angle_gamma   90.00
#
_symmetry.space_group_name_H-M   'P 1'
#
loop_
_entity.id
_entity.type
_entity.pdbx_description
1 polymer ?
#
loop_
_entity_poly.entity_id
_entity_poly.type
_entity_poly.pdbx_seq_one_letter_code
_entity_poly.pdbx_strand_id
1 'polypeptide(L)' 'GGILSDSKTACFAWAFMTNHLHLLLRTGVAPIASVMRRLLTGYAVSFNPPQADHRRHGHLFQNRYKSILCQVADPPL' A
#
# COMPACT_ATOMS: atom_id res chain seq x y z
N GLY A 1 13.70 -4.03 -2.85
CA GLY A 1 12.56 -3.22 -2.39
C GLY A 1 12.33 -2.03 -3.30
N GLY A 2 11.68 -2.23 -4.45
CA GLY A 2 11.53 -1.19 -5.48
C GLY A 2 10.10 -0.98 -5.99
N ILE A 3 9.07 -1.46 -5.28
CA ILE A 3 7.69 -1.54 -5.83
C ILE A 3 7.21 -0.20 -6.39
N LEU A 4 7.43 0.92 -5.67
CA LEU A 4 7.02 2.27 -6.10
C LEU A 4 7.85 2.79 -7.27
N SER A 5 9.16 2.51 -7.27
CA SER A 5 10.07 2.88 -8.35
C SER A 5 9.73 2.11 -9.64
N ASP A 6 9.50 0.80 -9.53
CA ASP A 6 9.13 -0.09 -10.64
C ASP A 6 7.78 0.32 -11.25
N SER A 7 6.81 0.71 -10.41
CA SER A 7 5.47 1.12 -10.86
C SER A 7 5.39 2.59 -11.27
N LYS A 8 6.50 3.34 -11.22
CA LYS A 8 6.56 4.81 -11.39
C LYS A 8 5.50 5.52 -10.54
N THR A 9 5.19 4.98 -9.36
CA THR A 9 4.16 5.51 -8.46
C THR A 9 4.83 6.43 -7.45
N ALA A 10 4.57 7.73 -7.57
CA ALA A 10 5.11 8.70 -6.64
C ALA A 10 4.32 8.68 -5.33
N CYS A 11 5.02 8.68 -4.19
CA CYS A 11 4.40 8.80 -2.87
C CYS A 11 4.59 10.24 -2.36
N PHE A 12 3.48 10.96 -2.18
CA PHE A 12 3.50 12.34 -1.69
C PHE A 12 3.42 12.42 -0.17
N ALA A 13 2.67 11.51 0.46
CA ALA A 13 2.53 11.44 1.90
C ALA A 13 2.20 10.00 2.35
N TRP A 14 2.52 9.69 3.59
CA TRP A 14 2.21 8.41 4.22
C TRP A 14 1.94 8.60 5.72
N ALA A 15 1.07 7.77 6.28
CA ALA A 15 0.84 7.71 7.73
C ALA A 15 0.71 6.25 8.16
N PHE A 16 1.63 5.80 9.01
CA PHE A 16 1.65 4.45 9.54
C PHE A 16 1.13 4.44 10.97
N MET A 17 0.02 3.76 11.21
CA MET A 17 -0.54 3.52 12.54
C MET A 17 -0.38 2.05 12.91
N THR A 18 -0.58 1.76 14.18
CA THR A 18 -0.50 0.40 14.74
C THR A 18 -1.46 -0.59 14.08
N ASN A 19 -2.56 -0.11 13.50
CA ASN A 19 -3.61 -0.93 12.90
C ASN A 19 -3.82 -0.72 11.39
N HIS A 20 -3.33 0.38 10.79
CA HIS A 20 -3.48 0.61 9.34
C HIS A 20 -2.47 1.62 8.77
N LEU A 21 -2.31 1.59 7.44
CA LEU A 21 -1.42 2.44 6.66
C LEU A 21 -2.25 3.30 5.70
N HIS A 22 -2.01 4.62 5.69
CA HIS A 22 -2.52 5.54 4.66
C HIS A 22 -1.38 5.96 3.74
N LEU A 23 -1.67 6.04 2.45
CA LEU A 23 -0.73 6.47 1.41
C LEU A 23 -1.43 7.46 0.48
N LEU A 24 -0.78 8.59 0.23
CA LEU A 24 -1.14 9.52 -0.83
C LEU A 24 -0.21 9.27 -2.02
N LEU A 25 -0.75 8.62 -3.05
CA LEU A 25 0.04 8.17 -4.20
C LEU A 25 -0.45 8.82 -5.49
N ARG A 26 0.48 9.19 -6.36
CA ARG A 26 0.20 9.42 -7.78
C ARG A 26 0.33 8.10 -8.51
N THR A 27 -0.78 7.60 -9.05
CA THR A 27 -0.77 6.40 -9.90
C THR A 27 0.19 6.60 -11.07
N GLY A 28 1.12 5.66 -11.22
CA GLY A 28 2.07 5.63 -12.33
C GLY A 28 1.57 4.74 -13.47
N VAL A 29 2.47 3.91 -14.01
CA VAL A 29 2.15 3.00 -15.12
C VAL A 29 1.37 1.75 -14.68
N ALA A 30 1.45 1.39 -13.39
CA ALA A 30 0.73 0.25 -12.85
C ALA A 30 -0.53 0.70 -12.09
N PRO A 31 -1.64 -0.05 -12.17
CA PRO A 31 -2.82 0.21 -11.35
C PRO A 31 -2.49 0.17 -9.86
N ILE A 32 -3.09 1.10 -9.10
CA ILE A 32 -2.90 1.20 -7.65
C ILE A 32 -3.20 -0.12 -6.92
N ALA A 33 -4.15 -0.90 -7.42
CA ALA A 33 -4.49 -2.23 -6.90
C ALA A 33 -3.29 -3.19 -6.92
N SER A 34 -2.50 -3.17 -8.00
CA SER A 34 -1.31 -4.02 -8.17
C SER A 34 -0.19 -3.60 -7.20
N VAL A 35 0.02 -2.28 -7.08
CA VAL A 35 0.98 -1.69 -6.13
C VAL A 35 0.62 -2.08 -4.70
N MET A 36 -0.63 -1.85 -4.30
CA MET A 36 -1.12 -2.18 -2.96
C MET A 36 -1.06 -3.68 -2.68
N ARG A 37 -1.39 -4.55 -3.65
CA ARG A 37 -1.26 -6.00 -3.48
C ARG A 37 0.18 -6.40 -3.16
N ARG A 38 1.15 -5.95 -3.97
CA ARG A 38 2.59 -6.27 -3.75
C ARG A 38 3.08 -5.72 -2.41
N LEU A 39 2.68 -4.49 -2.06
CA LEU A 39 3.10 -3.83 -0.83
C LEU A 39 2.55 -4.55 0.41
N LEU A 40 1.26 -4.87 0.45
CA LEU A 40 0.62 -5.56 1.57
C LEU A 40 1.11 -7.01 1.71
N THR A 41 1.32 -7.73 0.60
CA THR A 41 1.89 -9.08 0.63
C THR A 41 3.33 -9.06 1.16
N GLY A 42 4.16 -8.14 0.68
CA GLY A 42 5.53 -7.98 1.18
C GLY A 42 5.55 -7.67 2.67
N TYR A 43 4.70 -6.75 3.13
CA TYR A 43 4.59 -6.42 4.55
C TYR A 43 4.12 -7.60 5.40
N ALA A 44 3.12 -8.36 4.95
CA ALA A 44 2.65 -9.55 5.67
C ALA A 44 3.73 -10.62 5.82
N VAL A 45 4.56 -10.84 4.79
CA VAL A 45 5.69 -11.78 4.84
C VAL A 45 6.78 -11.30 5.80
N SER A 46 7.13 -10.02 5.77
CA SER A 46 8.12 -9.45 6.69
C SER A 46 7.62 -9.37 8.13
N PHE A 47 6.32 -9.19 8.35
CA PHE A 47 5.70 -9.09 9.67
C PHE A 47 5.42 -10.44 10.32
N ASN A 48 5.17 -11.49 9.52
CA ASN A 48 5.05 -12.88 9.98
C ASN A 48 6.28 -13.70 9.55
N PRO A 49 7.51 -13.37 10.02
CA PRO A 49 8.67 -14.17 9.66
C PRO A 49 8.55 -15.56 10.30
N PRO A 50 8.98 -16.62 9.59
CA PRO A 50 8.84 -18.01 10.04
C PRO A 50 9.57 -18.33 11.37
N GLN A 51 10.48 -17.46 11.81
CA GLN A 51 11.25 -17.58 13.05
C GLN A 51 10.62 -16.85 14.24
N ALA A 52 9.51 -16.13 14.07
CA ALA A 52 8.82 -15.51 15.18
C ALA A 52 8.17 -16.60 16.07
N ASP A 53 8.72 -16.78 17.27
CA ASP A 53 8.27 -17.68 18.35
C ASP A 53 6.75 -17.60 18.64
N HIS A 54 6.14 -16.47 18.27
CA HIS A 54 4.69 -16.32 18.25
C HIS A 54 4.18 -16.70 16.87
N ARG A 55 3.61 -17.91 16.72
CA ARG A 55 2.85 -18.41 15.54
C ARG A 55 1.72 -17.46 15.14
N ARG A 56 2.04 -16.28 14.61
CA ARG A 56 1.10 -15.31 14.04
C ARG A 56 0.70 -15.85 12.67
N HIS A 57 -0.11 -16.91 12.67
CA HIS A 57 -0.69 -17.50 11.47
C HIS A 57 -2.07 -16.89 11.25
N GLY A 58 -2.26 -16.20 10.13
CA GLY A 58 -3.53 -15.57 9.79
C GLY A 58 -3.38 -14.37 8.85
N HIS A 59 -4.50 -13.91 8.28
CA HIS A 59 -4.54 -12.70 7.45
C HIS A 59 -4.22 -11.46 8.30
N LEU A 60 -3.03 -10.89 8.13
CA LEU A 60 -2.64 -9.62 8.76
C LEU A 60 -3.55 -8.47 8.33
N PHE A 61 -4.01 -8.51 7.08
CA PHE A 61 -5.01 -7.60 6.52
C PHE A 61 -6.26 -8.39 6.17
N GLN A 62 -7.35 -8.21 6.92
CA GLN A 62 -8.63 -8.87 6.65
C GLN A 62 -9.48 -8.16 5.59
N ASN A 63 -9.20 -6.88 5.32
CA ASN A 63 -9.97 -6.04 4.39
C ASN A 63 -9.17 -5.69 3.13
N ARG A 64 -9.88 -5.45 2.03
CA ARG A 64 -9.31 -4.82 0.82
C ARG A 64 -8.87 -3.39 1.12
N TYR A 65 -7.85 -2.90 0.41
CA TYR A 65 -7.47 -1.48 0.49
C TYR A 65 -8.65 -0.59 0.06
N LYS A 66 -8.79 0.59 0.69
CA LYS A 66 -9.73 1.63 0.27
C LYS A 66 -8.95 2.74 -0.44
N SER A 67 -9.47 3.25 -1.54
CA SER A 67 -8.90 4.39 -2.27
C SER A 67 -9.94 5.47 -2.49
N ILE A 68 -9.53 6.73 -2.34
CA ILE A 68 -10.32 7.92 -2.66
C ILE A 68 -9.55 8.66 -3.75
N LEU A 69 -10.23 9.02 -4.85
CA LEU A 69 -9.60 9.76 -5.95
C LEU A 69 -9.37 11.21 -5.51
N CYS A 70 -8.12 11.66 -5.53
CA CYS A 70 -7.76 13.07 -5.40
C CYS A 70 -7.40 13.60 -6.79
N GLN A 71 -8.18 14.57 -7.28
CA GLN A 71 -7.94 15.27 -8.52
C GLN A 71 -7.77 16.76 -8.24
N VAL A 72 -6.93 17.43 -9.03
CA VAL A 72 -6.94 18.89 -9.08
C VAL A 72 -8.25 19.31 -9.75
N ALA A 73 -8.92 20.34 -9.24
CA ALA A 73 -10.14 20.83 -9.86
C ALA A 73 -9.89 21.17 -11.34
N ASP A 74 -10.77 20.70 -12.22
CA ASP A 74 -10.72 21.12 -13.62
C ASP A 74 -10.89 22.65 -13.67
N PRO A 75 -10.08 23.37 -14.46
CA PRO A 75 -10.25 24.80 -14.61
C PRO A 75 -11.66 25.08 -15.16
N PRO A 76 -12.38 26.10 -14.65
CA PRO A 76 -13.65 26.50 -15.23
C PRO A 76 -13.40 26.92 -16.69
N LEU A 77 -14.26 26.43 -17.60
CA LEU A 77 -14.28 26.81 -19.01
C LEU A 77 -14.39 28.33 -19.17
#